data_AF-A0A3M1L205-F1
#
_entry.id   AF-A0A3M1L205-F1
#
_cell.length_a   1.000
_cell.length_b   1.000
_cell.length_c   1.000
_cell.angle_alpha   90.00
_cell.angle_beta   90.00
_cell.angle_gamma   90.00
#
_symmetry.space_group_name_H-M   'P 1'
#
loop_
_entity.id
_entity.type
_entity.pdbx_description
1 polymer ?
#
loop_
_entity_poly.entity_id
_entity_poly.type
_entity_poly.pdbx_seq_one_letter_code
_entity_poly.pdbx_strand_id
1 'polypeptide(L)'
;NIGKYTSDSNKKTVVELFGLFLNILIALELLENITAYLKKHIVQLELVIVTSLIAIARKIIIFDLSKYSNNDLIALSIGILALAVSYWLVKRANQKQP
;
A
#
# COMPACT_ATOMS: atom_id res chain seq x y z
N ASN A 1 9.49 16.71 32.25
CA ASN A 1 9.03 15.56 31.44
C ASN A 1 7.94 15.92 30.41
N ILE A 2 7.44 17.17 30.36
CA ILE A 2 6.34 17.61 29.45
C ILE A 2 6.80 17.74 27.99
N GLY A 3 8.06 18.12 27.74
CA GLY A 3 8.61 18.25 26.37
C GLY A 3 8.77 16.93 25.60
N LYS A 4 8.72 15.78 26.27
CA LYS A 4 8.79 14.46 25.62
C LYS A 4 7.42 14.04 25.06
N TYR A 5 6.34 14.36 25.79
CA TYR A 5 4.96 14.10 25.36
C TYR A 5 4.54 14.94 24.15
N THR A 6 4.94 16.21 24.09
CA THR A 6 4.62 17.11 22.96
C THR A 6 5.41 16.79 21.69
N SER A 7 6.60 16.19 21.82
CA SER A 7 7.41 15.79 20.67
C SER A 7 6.88 14.51 20.00
N ASP A 8 6.39 13.54 20.78
CA ASP A 8 5.78 12.31 20.24
C ASP A 8 4.39 12.54 19.64
N SER A 9 3.59 13.48 20.16
CA SER A 9 2.31 13.85 19.56
C SER A 9 2.48 14.45 18.17
N ASN A 10 3.47 15.35 17.99
CA ASN A 10 3.74 15.97 16.69
C ASN A 10 4.19 14.95 15.63
N LYS A 11 5.01 13.96 16.03
CA LYS A 11 5.43 12.88 15.11
C LYS A 11 4.23 12.06 14.63
N LYS A 12 3.29 11.72 15.51
CA LYS A 12 2.07 10.99 15.15
C LYS A 12 1.20 11.79 14.17
N THR A 13 1.01 13.08 14.40
CA THR A 13 0.23 13.94 13.51
C THR A 13 0.82 14.03 12.10
N VAL A 14 2.15 14.12 11.97
CA VAL A 14 2.80 14.16 10.64
C VAL A 14 2.60 12.84 9.89
N VAL A 15 2.73 11.70 10.57
CA VAL A 15 2.50 10.37 9.96
C VAL A 15 1.03 10.20 9.56
N GLU A 16 0.07 10.65 10.38
CA GLU A 16 -1.35 10.64 10.03
C GLU A 16 -1.67 11.52 8.83
N LEU A 17 -1.10 12.72 8.75
CA LEU A 17 -1.28 13.62 7.62
C LEU A 17 -0.68 13.05 6.33
N PHE A 18 0.51 12.47 6.41
CA PHE A 18 1.09 11.72 5.30
C PHE A 18 0.21 10.55 4.88
N GLY A 19 -0.33 9.83 5.86
CA GLY A 19 -1.31 8.78 5.65
C GLY A 19 -2.49 9.27 4.82
N LEU A 20 -3.12 10.38 5.21
CA LEU A 20 -4.26 10.99 4.52
C LEU A 20 -3.91 11.38 3.08
N PHE A 21 -2.75 12.01 2.87
CA PHE A 21 -2.27 12.38 1.54
C PHE A 21 -2.09 11.16 0.63
N LEU A 22 -1.57 10.06 1.16
CA LEU A 22 -1.38 8.83 0.40
C LEU A 22 -2.72 8.19 -0.06
N ASN A 23 -3.85 8.30 0.66
CA ASN A 23 -5.14 7.87 0.07
C ASN A 23 -5.74 8.83 -0.95
N ILE A 24 -5.35 10.11 -0.95
CA ILE A 24 -5.69 10.99 -2.08
C ILE A 24 -4.95 10.52 -3.33
N LEU A 25 -3.66 10.18 -3.23
CA LEU A 25 -2.88 9.65 -4.36
C LEU A 25 -3.47 8.34 -4.90
N ILE A 26 -3.89 7.41 -4.03
CA ILE A 26 -4.57 6.18 -4.47
C ILE A 26 -5.87 6.50 -5.24
N ALA A 27 -6.64 7.48 -4.79
CA ALA A 27 -7.87 7.88 -5.47
C ALA A 27 -7.59 8.48 -6.86
N LEU A 28 -6.57 9.32 -6.98
CA LEU A 28 -6.13 9.89 -8.26
C LEU A 28 -5.61 8.81 -9.21
N GLU A 29 -4.88 7.84 -8.67
CA GLU A 29 -4.29 6.75 -9.44
C GLU A 29 -5.33 5.73 -9.91
N LEU A 30 -6.38 5.47 -9.11
CA LEU A 30 -7.57 4.74 -9.57
C LEU A 30 -8.32 5.50 -10.67
N LEU A 31 -8.45 6.83 -10.55
CA LEU A 31 -9.10 7.66 -11.57
C LEU A 31 -8.33 7.62 -12.90
N GLU A 32 -6.99 7.63 -12.85
CA GLU A 32 -6.14 7.50 -14.03
C GLU A 32 -6.29 6.13 -14.70
N ASN A 33 -6.31 5.05 -13.92
CA ASN A 33 -6.56 3.70 -14.42
C ASN A 33 -7.95 3.57 -15.09
N ILE A 34 -9.00 4.15 -14.48
CA ILE A 34 -10.35 4.16 -15.07
C ILE A 34 -10.39 5.02 -16.34
N THR A 35 -9.73 6.18 -16.33
CA THR A 35 -9.68 7.07 -17.49
C THR A 35 -8.92 6.43 -18.65
N ALA A 36 -7.82 5.72 -18.38
CA ALA A 36 -7.06 4.97 -19.37
C ALA A 36 -7.91 3.85 -20.00
N TYR A 37 -8.68 3.13 -19.18
CA TYR A 37 -9.64 2.13 -19.66
C TYR A 37 -10.70 2.75 -20.58
N LEU A 38 -11.31 3.87 -20.18
CA LEU A 38 -12.34 4.56 -20.97
C LEU A 38 -11.79 5.11 -22.30
N LYS A 39 -10.52 5.53 -22.34
CA LYS A 39 -9.91 6.10 -23.55
C LYS A 39 -9.39 5.05 -24.54
N LYS A 40 -8.85 3.93 -24.06
CA LYS A 40 -8.15 2.95 -24.92
C LYS A 40 -8.82 1.58 -24.98
N HIS A 41 -9.88 1.33 -24.21
CA HIS A 41 -10.56 0.02 -24.12
C HIS A 41 -9.63 -1.17 -23.82
N ILE A 42 -8.43 -0.90 -23.31
CA ILE A 42 -7.45 -1.91 -22.90
C ILE A 42 -6.96 -1.50 -21.53
N VAL A 43 -7.16 -2.38 -20.54
CA VAL A 43 -6.63 -2.18 -19.19
C VAL A 43 -5.11 -2.31 -19.30
N GLN A 44 -4.36 -1.25 -18.98
CA GLN A 44 -2.94 -1.38 -18.64
C GLN A 44 -2.86 -2.08 -17.28
N LEU A 45 -3.09 -3.39 -17.29
CA LEU A 45 -3.22 -4.23 -16.11
C LEU A 45 -1.95 -4.19 -15.26
N GLU A 46 -0.81 -3.94 -15.89
CA GLU A 46 0.48 -3.72 -15.24
C GLU A 46 0.46 -2.51 -14.29
N LEU A 47 -0.15 -1.40 -14.69
CA LEU A 47 -0.31 -0.22 -13.83
C LEU A 47 -1.26 -0.53 -12.67
N VAL A 48 -2.42 -1.13 -12.93
CA VAL A 48 -3.40 -1.50 -11.89
C VAL A 48 -2.80 -2.43 -10.82
N ILE A 49 -1.95 -3.38 -11.20
CA ILE A 49 -1.31 -4.30 -10.25
C ILE A 49 -0.28 -3.57 -9.39
N VAL A 50 0.52 -2.67 -9.97
CA VAL A 50 1.49 -1.87 -9.22
C VAL A 50 0.79 -0.97 -8.20
N THR A 51 -0.32 -0.36 -8.58
CA THR A 51 -1.11 0.53 -7.70
C THR A 51 -1.75 -0.21 -6.54
N SER A 52 -2.19 -1.45 -6.77
CA SER A 52 -2.69 -2.34 -5.72
C SER A 52 -1.60 -2.71 -4.71
N LEU A 53 -0.37 -2.93 -5.17
CA LEU A 53 0.78 -3.19 -4.29
C LEU A 53 1.16 -1.96 -3.45
N ILE A 54 1.15 -0.76 -4.05
CA ILE A 54 1.43 0.51 -3.35
C ILE A 54 0.37 0.80 -2.28
N ALA A 55 -0.91 0.55 -2.57
CA ALA A 55 -2.00 0.73 -1.62
C ALA A 55 -1.84 -0.16 -0.36
N ILE A 56 -1.34 -1.40 -0.53
CA ILE A 56 -1.06 -2.30 0.59
C ILE A 56 0.19 -1.85 1.35
N ALA A 57 1.25 -1.44 0.66
CA ALA A 57 2.47 -0.91 1.28
C ALA A 57 2.17 0.32 2.17
N ARG A 58 1.27 1.21 1.75
CA ARG A 58 0.80 2.34 2.57
C ARG A 58 0.20 1.87 3.91
N LYS A 59 -0.61 0.81 3.90
CA LYS A 59 -1.25 0.26 5.11
C LYS A 59 -0.22 -0.30 6.09
N ILE A 60 0.93 -0.75 5.58
CA ILE A 60 2.08 -1.20 6.36
C ILE A 60 2.90 -0.02 6.91
N ILE A 61 3.04 1.10 6.19
CA ILE A 61 3.77 2.29 6.67
C ILE A 61 3.05 2.97 7.85
N ILE A 62 1.71 2.98 7.83
CA ILE A 62 0.87 3.55 8.90
C ILE A 62 0.77 2.58 10.10
N PHE A 63 1.31 1.36 9.98
CA PHE A 63 1.28 0.35 11.02
C PHE A 63 2.21 0.74 12.18
N ASP A 64 1.62 1.20 13.30
CA ASP A 64 2.36 1.61 14.48
C ASP A 64 2.80 0.39 15.33
N LEU A 65 4.00 -0.13 15.05
CA LEU A 65 4.62 -1.27 15.74
C LEU A 65 4.68 -1.12 17.27
N SER A 66 4.52 0.09 17.82
CA SER A 66 4.54 0.34 19.27
C SER A 66 3.22 0.05 19.99
N LYS A 67 2.11 -0.11 19.25
CA LYS A 67 0.79 -0.48 19.80
C LYS A 67 0.43 -1.96 19.60
N TYR A 68 1.16 -2.65 18.74
CA TYR A 68 0.81 -3.99 18.28
C TYR A 68 1.66 -5.05 18.99
N SER A 69 1.02 -6.16 19.35
CA SER A 69 1.65 -7.28 20.04
C SER A 69 2.60 -8.03 19.09
N ASN A 70 3.53 -8.83 19.62
CA ASN A 70 4.43 -9.67 18.81
C ASN A 70 3.68 -10.54 17.77
N ASN A 71 2.43 -10.93 18.05
CA ASN A 71 1.59 -11.69 17.12
C ASN A 71 1.20 -10.90 15.87
N ASP A 72 1.02 -9.59 16.00
CA ASP A 72 0.58 -8.73 14.89
C ASP A 72 1.71 -8.52 13.87
N LEU A 73 2.96 -8.45 14.32
CA LEU A 73 4.14 -8.44 13.43
C LEU A 73 4.27 -9.74 12.63
N ILE A 74 3.98 -10.88 13.25
CA ILE A 74 4.03 -12.19 12.60
C ILE A 74 2.93 -12.28 11.53
N ALA A 75 1.71 -11.85 11.86
CA ALA A 75 0.59 -11.80 10.92
C ALA A 75 0.91 -10.88 9.71
N LEU A 76 1.53 -9.73 9.97
CA LEU A 76 1.96 -8.80 8.93
C LEU A 76 3.01 -9.43 8.00
N SER A 77 4.01 -10.10 8.58
CA SER A 77 5.10 -10.76 7.84
C SER A 77 4.57 -11.89 6.94
N ILE A 78 3.61 -12.69 7.45
CA ILE A 78 2.92 -13.72 6.67
C ILE A 78 2.10 -13.09 5.53
N GLY A 79 1.42 -11.98 5.79
CA GLY A 79 0.68 -11.23 4.77
C GLY A 79 1.57 -10.73 3.63
N ILE A 80 2.75 -10.18 3.96
CA ILE A 80 3.74 -9.72 2.97
C ILE A 80 4.25 -10.90 2.13
N LEU A 81 4.56 -12.04 2.75
CA LEU A 81 4.99 -13.24 2.03
C LEU A 81 3.91 -13.77 1.08
N ALA A 82 2.64 -13.81 1.51
CA ALA A 82 1.52 -14.24 0.67
C ALA A 82 1.35 -13.33 -0.57
N LEU A 83 1.51 -12.02 -0.39
CA LEU A 83 1.45 -11.05 -1.49
C LEU A 83 2.62 -11.19 -2.47
N ALA A 84 3.84 -11.38 -1.96
CA ALA A 84 5.01 -11.61 -2.80
C ALA A 84 4.87 -12.89 -3.65
N VAL A 85 4.36 -13.97 -3.05
CA VAL A 85 4.09 -15.23 -3.75
C VAL A 85 2.98 -15.05 -4.80
N SER A 86 1.91 -14.34 -4.47
CA SER A 86 0.81 -14.04 -5.41
C SER A 86 1.32 -13.26 -6.63
N TYR A 87 2.10 -12.20 -6.42
CA TYR A 87 2.71 -11.42 -7.50
C TYR A 87 3.63 -12.29 -8.37
N TRP A 88 4.47 -13.11 -7.75
CA TRP A 88 5.37 -14.00 -8.48
C TRP A 88 4.61 -15.01 -9.35
N LEU A 89 3.52 -15.57 -8.81
CA LEU A 89 2.68 -16.55 -9.51
C LEU A 89 1.96 -15.91 -10.71
N VAL A 90 1.36 -14.74 -10.52
CA VAL A 90 0.69 -13.96 -11.58
C VAL A 90 1.68 -13.57 -12.67
N LYS A 91 2.85 -13.06 -12.30
CA LYS A 91 3.92 -12.71 -13.27
C LYS A 91 4.36 -13.92 -14.08
N ARG A 92 4.55 -15.06 -13.43
CA ARG A 92 4.97 -16.31 -14.09
C ARG A 92 3.88 -16.90 -14.97
N ALA A 93 2.61 -16.73 -14.61
CA ALA A 93 1.47 -17.14 -15.44
C ALA A 93 1.30 -16.25 -16.68
N ASN A 94 1.49 -14.93 -16.55
CA ASN A 94 1.43 -14.00 -17.68
C ASN A 94 2.62 -14.11 -18.63
N GLN A 95 3.77 -14.63 -18.19
CA GLN A 95 4.92 -14.91 -19.06
C GLN A 95 4.70 -16.11 -20.02
N LYS A 96 3.59 -16.85 -19.90
CA LYS A 96 3.26 -18.02 -20.73
C LYS A 96 2.24 -17.77 -21.84
N GLN A 97 1.87 -16.53 -22.13
CA GLN A 97 1.05 -16.21 -23.31
C GLN A 97 1.93 -15.64 -24.43
N PRO A 98 2.19 -16.39 -25.52
CA PRO A 98 2.82 -15.87 -26.73
C PRO A 98 1.90 -14.94 -27.52
#